data_AF-A0A420E3U3-F1
#
_entry.id   AF-A0A420E3U3-F1
#
_cell.length_a   1.000
_cell.length_b   1.000
_cell.length_c   1.000
_cell.angle_alpha   90.00
_cell.angle_beta   90.00
_cell.angle_gamma   90.00
#
_symmetry.space_group_name_H-M   'P 1'
#
loop_
_entity.id
_entity.type
_entity.pdbx_description
1 polymer ?
#
loop_
_entity_poly.entity_id
_entity_poly.type
_entity_poly.pdbx_seq_one_letter_code
_entity_poly.pdbx_strand_id
1 'polypeptide(L)'
;MKQKVKTLKFIHLALVAGVTLAYFILGDFENIFSMVIDDASLLFAFIPAIAYVFSNFMFKNMLKNVQKSTTNEEKFAVYQTASMVRWATIEGACFIILFLKPDFLLLGVILLIYMILLAPKEHQIVRTLDIKDSELRS
;
A
#
# COMPACT_ATOMS: atom_id res chain seq x y z
N MET A 1 10.85 5.12 20.10
CA MET A 1 9.97 4.62 19.00
C MET A 1 10.02 5.46 17.72
N LYS A 2 10.29 6.76 17.82
CA LYS A 2 10.40 7.71 16.69
C LYS A 2 11.25 7.24 15.51
N GLN A 3 12.41 6.63 15.77
CA GLN A 3 13.29 6.11 14.70
C GLN A 3 12.61 5.02 13.87
N LYS A 4 11.89 4.08 14.51
CA LYS A 4 11.19 2.99 13.82
C LYS A 4 10.08 3.54 12.91
N VAL A 5 9.34 4.56 13.35
CA VAL A 5 8.34 5.26 12.51
C VAL A 5 8.99 5.96 11.33
N LYS A 6 10.13 6.62 11.55
CA LYS A 6 10.90 7.25 10.47
C LYS A 6 11.35 6.23 9.43
N THR A 7 11.84 5.07 9.88
CA THR A 7 12.17 3.94 8.99
C THR A 7 10.95 3.48 8.20
N LEU A 8 9.80 3.31 8.85
CA LEU A 8 8.56 2.90 8.17
C LEU A 8 8.11 3.90 7.09
N LYS A 9 8.22 5.22 7.36
CA LYS A 9 7.98 6.28 6.38
C LYS A 9 8.94 6.19 5.19
N PHE A 10 10.22 5.90 5.44
CA PHE A 10 11.22 5.75 4.38
C PHE A 10 10.94 4.54 3.49
N ILE A 11 10.57 3.39 4.09
CA ILE A 11 10.17 2.20 3.33
C ILE A 11 8.98 2.52 2.42
N HIS A 12 7.94 3.17 2.95
CA HIS A 12 6.78 3.56 2.16
C HIS A 12 7.16 4.46 0.99
N LEU A 13 8.00 5.48 1.24
CA LEU A 13 8.46 6.41 0.23
C LEU A 13 9.27 5.71 -0.86
N ALA A 14 10.13 4.75 -0.50
CA ALA A 14 10.92 3.97 -1.45
C ALA A 14 10.03 3.13 -2.38
N LEU A 15 9.00 2.48 -1.85
CA LEU A 15 8.02 1.72 -2.66
C LEU A 15 7.25 2.63 -3.62
N VAL A 16 6.75 3.77 -3.12
CA VAL A 16 6.06 4.77 -3.96
C VAL A 16 6.99 5.28 -5.07
N ALA A 17 8.23 5.63 -4.74
CA ALA A 17 9.21 6.09 -5.71
C ALA A 17 9.52 5.02 -6.77
N GLY A 18 9.69 3.76 -6.36
CA GLY A 18 9.94 2.64 -7.27
C GLY A 18 8.81 2.43 -8.27
N VAL A 19 7.56 2.37 -7.80
CA VAL A 19 6.39 2.22 -8.68
C VAL A 19 6.22 3.44 -9.57
N THR A 20 6.41 4.65 -9.04
CA THR A 20 6.31 5.89 -9.82
C THR A 20 7.33 5.91 -10.95
N LEU A 21 8.59 5.54 -10.66
CA LEU A 21 9.66 5.47 -11.65
C LEU A 21 9.36 4.43 -12.73
N ALA A 22 8.85 3.26 -12.35
CA ALA A 22 8.46 2.22 -13.30
C ALA A 22 7.35 2.70 -14.24
N TYR A 23 6.32 3.34 -13.70
CA TYR A 23 5.24 3.93 -14.50
C TYR A 23 5.77 5.02 -15.42
N PHE A 24 6.66 5.89 -14.93
CA PHE A 24 7.25 6.96 -15.74
C PHE A 24 8.08 6.43 -16.93
N ILE A 25 8.82 5.33 -16.75
CA ILE A 25 9.67 4.76 -17.80
C ILE A 25 8.88 3.89 -18.79
N LEU A 26 7.91 3.11 -18.29
CA LEU A 26 7.25 2.05 -19.07
C LEU A 26 5.81 2.37 -19.47
N GLY A 27 5.18 3.36 -18.83
CA GLY A 27 3.79 3.70 -19.06
C GLY A 27 3.58 4.48 -20.35
N ASP A 28 2.60 4.08 -21.15
CA ASP A 28 2.11 4.85 -22.29
C ASP A 28 1.09 5.90 -21.82
N PHE A 29 1.58 7.08 -21.46
CA PHE A 29 0.73 8.18 -21.00
C PHE A 29 0.00 8.91 -22.13
N GLU A 30 0.43 8.77 -23.39
CA GLU A 30 -0.26 9.38 -24.53
C GLU A 30 -1.65 8.76 -24.72
N ASN A 31 -1.75 7.45 -24.45
CA ASN A 31 -2.95 6.64 -24.59
C ASN A 31 -3.63 6.31 -23.25
N ILE A 32 -3.35 7.06 -22.18
CA ILE A 32 -3.84 6.73 -20.82
C ILE A 32 -5.38 6.63 -20.71
N PHE A 33 -6.12 7.32 -21.58
CA PHE A 33 -7.58 7.30 -21.60
C PHE A 33 -8.18 6.31 -22.61
N SER A 34 -7.38 5.68 -23.46
CA SER A 34 -7.87 4.75 -24.49
C SER A 34 -7.95 3.31 -23.96
N MET A 35 -8.82 3.10 -22.97
CA MET A 35 -9.06 1.77 -22.40
C MET A 35 -9.88 0.91 -23.36
N VAL A 36 -9.37 -0.26 -23.72
CA VAL A 36 -10.08 -1.25 -24.54
C VAL A 36 -10.56 -2.39 -23.64
N ILE A 37 -11.89 -2.55 -23.56
CA ILE A 37 -12.52 -3.60 -22.75
C ILE A 37 -13.04 -4.70 -23.69
N ASP A 38 -12.50 -5.90 -23.54
CA ASP A 38 -12.95 -7.14 -24.17
C ASP A 38 -13.23 -8.21 -23.09
N ASP A 39 -13.79 -9.35 -23.48
CA ASP A 39 -14.13 -10.43 -22.53
C ASP A 39 -12.91 -10.97 -21.78
N ALA A 40 -11.71 -10.89 -22.37
CA ALA A 40 -10.47 -11.33 -21.75
C ALA A 40 -9.86 -10.28 -20.80
N SER A 41 -10.18 -8.99 -20.99
CA SER A 41 -9.67 -7.88 -20.20
C SER A 41 -10.60 -7.44 -19.07
N LEU A 42 -11.86 -7.91 -19.07
CA LEU A 42 -12.85 -7.62 -18.03
C LEU A 42 -12.35 -7.93 -16.61
N LEU A 43 -11.63 -9.04 -16.42
CA LEU A 43 -11.06 -9.39 -15.11
C LEU A 43 -10.03 -8.36 -14.61
N PHE A 44 -9.27 -7.75 -15.52
CA PHE A 44 -8.24 -6.77 -15.17
C PHE A 44 -8.83 -5.44 -14.71
N ALA A 45 -10.03 -5.09 -15.20
CA ALA A 45 -10.77 -3.91 -14.74
C ALA A 45 -11.10 -3.97 -13.24
N PHE A 46 -11.22 -5.17 -12.66
CA PHE A 46 -11.49 -5.36 -11.23
C PHE A 46 -10.23 -5.37 -10.34
N ILE A 47 -9.03 -5.36 -10.91
CA ILE A 47 -7.77 -5.39 -10.14
C ILE A 47 -7.74 -4.31 -9.05
N PRO A 48 -8.11 -3.04 -9.31
CA PRO A 48 -8.09 -2.03 -8.26
C PRO A 48 -8.99 -2.36 -7.07
N ALA A 49 -10.20 -2.86 -7.34
CA ALA A 49 -11.15 -3.24 -6.30
C ALA A 49 -10.64 -4.44 -5.49
N ILE A 50 -10.11 -5.47 -6.17
CA ILE A 50 -9.54 -6.66 -5.52
C ILE A 50 -8.34 -6.26 -4.66
N ALA A 51 -7.41 -5.47 -5.20
CA ALA A 51 -6.22 -5.01 -4.48
C ALA A 51 -6.59 -4.16 -3.26
N TYR A 52 -7.57 -3.27 -3.40
CA TYR A 52 -8.10 -2.50 -2.28
C TYR A 52 -8.65 -3.40 -1.17
N VAL A 53 -9.57 -4.32 -1.51
CA VAL A 53 -10.20 -5.21 -0.53
C VAL A 53 -9.16 -6.11 0.13
N PHE A 54 -8.32 -6.77 -0.67
CA PHE A 54 -7.34 -7.74 -0.20
C PHE A 54 -6.26 -7.09 0.67
N SER A 55 -5.73 -5.93 0.26
CA SER A 55 -4.72 -5.20 1.06
C SER A 55 -5.26 -4.81 2.44
N ASN A 56 -6.52 -4.34 2.50
CA ASN A 56 -7.19 -3.96 3.75
C ASN A 56 -7.51 -5.18 4.62
N PHE A 57 -7.96 -6.27 4.00
CA PHE A 57 -8.23 -7.53 4.68
C PHE A 57 -6.96 -8.08 5.33
N MET A 58 -5.86 -8.18 4.57
CA MET A 58 -4.58 -8.66 5.09
C MET A 58 -4.06 -7.79 6.24
N PHE A 59 -4.09 -6.47 6.07
CA PHE A 59 -3.69 -5.52 7.12
C PHE A 59 -4.47 -5.74 8.42
N LYS A 60 -5.81 -5.76 8.33
CA LYS A 60 -6.67 -5.97 9.50
C LYS A 60 -6.45 -7.36 10.11
N ASN A 61 -6.29 -8.38 9.29
CA ASN A 61 -6.09 -9.75 9.76
C ASN A 61 -4.79 -9.89 10.56
N MET A 62 -3.69 -9.30 10.08
CA MET A 62 -2.42 -9.30 10.79
C MET A 62 -2.48 -8.52 12.11
N LEU A 63 -3.22 -7.41 12.16
CA LEU A 63 -3.40 -6.65 13.39
C LEU A 63 -4.21 -7.39 14.46
N LYS A 64 -5.05 -8.38 14.10
CA LYS A 64 -5.73 -9.23 15.08
C LYS A 64 -4.76 -10.08 15.91
N ASN A 65 -3.54 -10.29 15.43
CA ASN A 65 -2.52 -11.04 16.15
C ASN A 65 -1.94 -10.26 17.34
N VAL A 66 -2.24 -8.96 17.46
CA VAL A 66 -1.85 -8.14 18.61
C VAL A 66 -2.73 -8.47 19.81
N GLN A 67 -2.13 -9.03 20.87
CA GLN A 67 -2.83 -9.32 22.12
C GLN A 67 -2.75 -8.13 23.10
N LYS A 68 -3.62 -8.10 24.11
CA LYS A 68 -3.62 -7.04 25.13
C LYS A 68 -2.34 -7.01 25.98
N SER A 69 -1.67 -8.15 26.14
CA SER A 69 -0.42 -8.30 26.88
C SER A 69 0.84 -7.96 26.06
N THR A 70 0.70 -7.68 24.76
CA THR A 70 1.81 -7.43 23.85
C THR A 70 2.50 -6.10 24.16
N THR A 71 3.83 -6.09 24.20
CA THR A 71 4.62 -4.88 24.43
C THR A 71 4.45 -3.89 23.28
N ASN A 72 4.66 -2.59 23.54
CA ASN A 72 4.56 -1.56 22.49
C ASN A 72 5.50 -1.80 21.30
N GLU A 73 6.65 -2.44 21.55
CA GLU A 73 7.61 -2.76 20.50
C GLU A 73 7.12 -3.88 19.59
N GLU A 74 6.55 -4.94 20.16
CA GLU A 74 5.95 -6.04 19.42
C GLU A 74 4.71 -5.58 18.65
N LYS A 75 3.86 -4.74 19.27
CA LYS A 75 2.71 -4.10 18.60
C LYS A 75 3.15 -3.35 17.35
N PHE A 76 4.23 -2.57 17.46
CA PHE A 76 4.77 -1.83 16.33
C PHE A 76 5.41 -2.74 15.28
N ALA A 77 6.09 -3.80 15.68
CA ALA A 77 6.66 -4.76 14.74
C ALA A 77 5.55 -5.43 13.90
N VAL A 78 4.45 -5.86 14.53
CA VAL A 78 3.27 -6.39 13.81
C VAL A 78 2.68 -5.35 12.86
N TYR A 79 2.53 -4.10 13.32
CA TYR A 79 2.03 -3.00 12.48
C TYR A 79 2.93 -2.72 11.27
N GLN A 80 4.25 -2.71 11.48
CA GLN A 80 5.23 -2.50 10.43
C GLN A 80 5.11 -3.59 9.36
N THR A 81 5.10 -4.86 9.75
CA THR A 81 4.94 -5.98 8.82
C THR A 81 3.58 -5.92 8.11
N ALA A 82 2.49 -5.66 8.83
CA ALA A 82 1.17 -5.51 8.24
C ALA A 82 1.12 -4.37 7.20
N SER A 83 1.77 -3.25 7.49
CA SER A 83 1.85 -2.10 6.57
C SER A 83 2.64 -2.45 5.31
N MET A 84 3.78 -3.13 5.46
CA MET A 84 4.59 -3.57 4.31
C MET A 84 3.82 -4.55 3.41
N VAL A 85 3.12 -5.53 3.99
CA VAL A 85 2.27 -6.48 3.22
C VAL A 85 1.14 -5.73 2.49
N ARG A 86 0.50 -4.77 3.17
CA ARG A 86 -0.54 -3.93 2.57
C ARG A 86 -0.01 -3.17 1.35
N TRP A 87 1.17 -2.55 1.45
CA TRP A 87 1.75 -1.80 0.34
C TRP A 87 2.24 -2.72 -0.79
N ALA A 88 2.89 -3.84 -0.47
CA ALA A 88 3.33 -4.83 -1.45
C ALA A 88 2.17 -5.41 -2.27
N THR A 89 0.98 -5.57 -1.64
CA THR A 89 -0.24 -5.98 -2.34
C THR A 89 -0.66 -4.96 -3.40
N ILE A 90 -0.61 -3.66 -3.07
CA ILE A 90 -0.96 -2.59 -4.00
C ILE A 90 0.11 -2.41 -5.08
N GLU A 91 1.39 -2.44 -4.70
CA GLU A 91 2.53 -2.44 -5.63
C GLU A 91 2.43 -3.58 -6.66
N GLY A 92 2.16 -4.80 -6.21
CA GLY A 92 1.97 -5.95 -7.09
C GLY A 92 0.81 -5.74 -8.07
N ALA A 93 -0.30 -5.16 -7.61
CA ALA A 93 -1.42 -4.82 -8.48
C ALA A 93 -1.06 -3.74 -9.52
N CYS A 94 -0.29 -2.72 -9.14
CA CYS A 94 0.25 -1.73 -10.08
C CYS A 94 1.13 -2.40 -11.14
N PHE A 95 2.06 -3.27 -10.74
CA PHE A 95 2.94 -3.94 -11.70
C PHE A 95 2.20 -4.93 -12.60
N ILE A 96 1.19 -5.64 -12.09
CA ILE A 96 0.32 -6.50 -12.92
C ILE A 96 -0.33 -5.67 -14.03
N ILE A 97 -0.88 -4.50 -13.70
CA ILE A 97 -1.48 -3.60 -14.70
C ILE A 97 -0.41 -3.12 -15.68
N LEU A 98 0.70 -2.57 -15.18
CA LEU A 98 1.75 -1.99 -16.00
C LEU A 98 2.35 -2.98 -17.01
N PHE A 99 2.58 -4.23 -16.60
CA PHE A 99 3.25 -5.23 -17.44
C PHE A 99 2.31 -6.10 -18.27
N LEU A 100 1.13 -6.48 -17.74
CA LEU A 100 0.25 -7.43 -18.42
C LEU A 100 -0.87 -6.76 -19.22
N LYS A 101 -1.32 -5.59 -18.79
CA LYS A 101 -2.44 -4.86 -19.41
C LYS A 101 -2.22 -3.34 -19.36
N PRO A 102 -1.23 -2.83 -20.12
CA PRO A 102 -0.90 -1.41 -20.14
C PRO A 102 -2.07 -0.52 -20.59
N ASP A 103 -3.06 -1.04 -21.33
CA ASP A 103 -4.29 -0.32 -21.70
C ASP A 103 -5.10 0.15 -20.46
N PHE A 104 -4.87 -0.45 -19.29
CA PHE A 104 -5.48 -0.09 -18.02
C PHE A 104 -4.58 0.82 -17.17
N LEU A 105 -3.59 1.49 -17.78
CA LEU A 105 -2.61 2.35 -17.09
C LEU A 105 -3.28 3.32 -16.10
N LEU A 106 -4.41 3.92 -16.47
CA LEU A 106 -5.19 4.82 -15.61
C LEU A 106 -5.59 4.16 -14.27
N LEU A 107 -6.04 2.90 -14.31
CA LEU A 107 -6.39 2.15 -13.09
C LEU A 107 -5.15 1.90 -12.22
N GLY A 108 -4.01 1.67 -12.85
CA GLY A 108 -2.71 1.58 -12.19
C GLY A 108 -2.30 2.88 -11.51
N VAL A 109 -2.48 4.02 -12.18
CA VAL A 109 -2.21 5.35 -11.61
C VAL A 109 -3.14 5.64 -10.42
N ILE A 110 -4.42 5.26 -10.51
CA ILE A 110 -5.36 5.38 -9.37
C ILE A 110 -4.89 4.54 -8.18
N LEU A 111 -4.38 3.32 -8.41
CA LEU A 111 -3.80 2.49 -7.35
C LEU A 111 -2.52 3.09 -6.77
N LEU A 112 -1.66 3.70 -7.59
CA LEU A 112 -0.48 4.41 -7.12
C LEU A 112 -0.86 5.60 -6.22
N ILE A 113 -1.87 6.38 -6.60
CA ILE A 113 -2.41 7.46 -5.77
C ILE A 113 -2.96 6.89 -4.45
N TYR A 114 -3.72 5.79 -4.52
CA TYR A 114 -4.20 5.11 -3.31
C TYR A 114 -3.03 4.67 -2.42
N MET A 115 -1.95 4.11 -2.99
CA MET A 115 -0.75 3.74 -2.24
C MET A 115 -0.16 4.94 -1.51
N ILE A 116 0.00 6.09 -2.17
CA ILE A 116 0.48 7.34 -1.54
C ILE A 116 -0.40 7.75 -0.35
N LEU A 117 -1.72 7.60 -0.47
CA LEU A 117 -2.65 7.92 0.62
C LEU A 117 -2.51 6.99 1.84
N LEU A 118 -1.90 5.82 1.66
CA LEU A 118 -1.58 4.87 2.73
C LEU A 118 -0.27 5.19 3.47
N ALA A 119 0.31 6.37 3.25
CA ALA A 119 1.50 6.80 3.95
C ALA A 119 1.32 6.71 5.48
N PRO A 120 2.32 6.19 6.22
CA PRO A 120 2.21 5.99 7.66
C PRO A 120 2.22 7.34 8.39
N LYS A 121 1.09 7.66 9.03
CA LYS A 121 0.93 8.88 9.85
C LYS A 121 1.01 8.53 11.33
N GLU A 122 1.75 9.32 12.10
CA GLU A 122 1.99 9.06 13.54
C GLU A 122 0.68 8.91 14.32
N HIS A 123 -0.28 9.82 14.15
CA HIS A 123 -1.59 9.73 14.81
C HIS A 123 -2.38 8.45 14.47
N GLN A 124 -2.22 7.92 13.25
CA GLN A 124 -2.89 6.68 12.86
C GLN A 124 -2.25 5.49 13.56
N ILE A 125 -0.93 5.48 13.73
CA ILE A 125 -0.20 4.43 14.44
C ILE A 125 -0.62 4.41 15.92
N VAL A 126 -0.64 5.57 16.58
CA VAL A 126 -1.10 5.74 17.97
C VAL A 126 -2.48 5.12 18.15
N ARG A 127 -3.44 5.56 17.33
CA ARG A 127 -4.84 5.13 17.39
C ARG A 127 -5.02 3.65 17.07
N THR A 128 -4.24 3.11 16.15
CA THR A 128 -4.38 1.71 15.71
C THR A 128 -3.78 0.74 16.73
N LEU A 129 -2.72 1.14 17.43
CA LEU A 129 -2.03 0.28 18.41
C LEU A 129 -2.43 0.55 19.86
N ASP A 130 -3.27 1.57 20.08
CA ASP A 130 -3.73 2.01 21.40
C ASP A 130 -2.54 2.24 22.36
N ILE A 131 -1.56 3.02 21.88
CA ILE A 131 -0.34 3.38 22.63
C ILE A 131 -0.37 4.86 23.01
N LYS A 132 0.35 5.27 24.06
CA LYS A 132 0.38 6.69 24.47
C LYS A 132 1.29 7.51 23.54
N ASP A 133 0.86 8.71 23.18
CA ASP A 133 1.66 9.64 22.35
C ASP A 133 3.05 9.94 22.93
N SER A 134 3.19 9.94 24.26
CA SER A 134 4.46 10.16 24.96
C SER A 134 5.51 9.09 24.65
N GLU A 135 5.09 7.84 24.44
CA GLU A 135 5.98 6.69 24.17
C GLU A 135 6.45 6.66 22.72
N LEU A 136 5.75 7.37 21.84
CA LEU A 136 6.13 7.58 20.45
C LEU A 136 7.21 8.67 20.30
N ARG A 137 7.16 9.68 21.18
CA ARG A 137 8.06 10.83 21.20
C ARG A 137 9.37 10.58 21.96
N SER A 138 9.42 9.59 22.84
CA SER A 138 10.66 9.03 23.43
C SER A 138 11.45 8.20 22.41
#